data_AF-D6X3L4-F1
#
_entry.id   AF-D6X3L4-F1
#
_cell.length_a   1.000
_cell.length_b   1.000
_cell.length_c   1.000
_cell.angle_alpha   90.00
_cell.angle_beta   90.00
_cell.angle_gamma   90.00
#
_symmetry.space_group_name_H-M   'P 1'
#
loop_
_entity.id
_entity.type
_entity.pdbx_description
1 polymer ?
#
loop_
_entity_poly.entity_id
_entity_poly.type
_entity_poly.pdbx_seq_one_letter_code
_entity_poly.pdbx_strand_id
1 'polypeptide(L)'
;MVRKLKFHEQKLLKKVDFISWEVDNNLHEVRVLKKYHIQKREDYTNYNKLARNIRELARKIKEVDAKDPFRTEKSAQLLEKLYLMGLIPTRWDLSLAEKVTASCFCRRRLAVVMVRNKMAENIKGATKLIEQGHVRVGPELVKDPALLVTRTLEDFVTWVDNSKIKQHVLEYNGMRDDFVL
;
A
#
# COMPACT_ATOMS: atom_id res chain seq x y z
N MET A 1 -12.82 -29.82 -2.21
CA MET A 1 -13.92 -29.23 -1.42
C MET A 1 -14.61 -30.36 -0.66
N VAL A 2 -14.89 -30.17 0.63
CA VAL A 2 -15.58 -31.17 1.47
C VAL A 2 -17.09 -31.03 1.28
N ARG A 3 -17.82 -32.14 1.36
CA ARG A 3 -19.30 -32.13 1.27
C ARG A 3 -19.91 -31.27 2.37
N LYS A 4 -21.09 -30.70 2.09
CA LYS A 4 -21.88 -30.00 3.12
C LYS A 4 -22.34 -31.00 4.19
N LEU A 5 -22.07 -30.68 5.46
CA LEU A 5 -22.51 -31.48 6.60
C LEU A 5 -24.04 -31.40 6.77
N LYS A 6 -24.66 -32.52 7.14
CA LYS A 6 -26.07 -32.57 7.55
C LYS A 6 -26.24 -31.91 8.93
N PHE A 7 -27.47 -31.55 9.28
CA PHE A 7 -27.76 -30.84 10.53
C PHE A 7 -27.20 -31.52 11.79
N HIS A 8 -27.35 -32.85 11.90
CA HIS A 8 -26.82 -33.62 13.05
C HIS A 8 -25.28 -33.66 13.06
N GLU A 9 -24.66 -33.77 11.90
CA GLU A 9 -23.20 -33.78 11.75
C GLU A 9 -22.60 -32.41 12.14
N GLN A 10 -23.23 -31.32 11.70
CA GLN A 10 -22.81 -29.95 12.07
C GLN A 10 -22.98 -29.68 13.57
N LYS A 11 -24.01 -30.27 14.20
CA LYS A 11 -24.22 -30.15 15.66
C LYS A 11 -23.12 -30.84 16.46
N LEU A 12 -22.54 -31.93 15.94
CA LEU A 12 -21.40 -32.64 16.55
C LEU A 12 -20.06 -31.96 16.21
N LEU A 13 -19.88 -31.54 14.96
CA LEU A 13 -18.62 -31.03 14.41
C LEU A 13 -18.60 -29.49 14.35
N LYS A 14 -18.99 -28.82 15.44
CA LYS A 14 -19.14 -27.35 15.45
C LYS A 14 -17.82 -26.58 15.26
N LYS A 15 -16.70 -27.14 15.70
CA LYS A 15 -15.36 -26.51 15.63
C LYS A 15 -14.56 -26.94 14.40
N VAL A 16 -15.11 -27.83 13.58
CA VAL A 16 -14.38 -28.37 12.43
C VAL A 16 -14.60 -27.45 11.23
N ASP A 17 -13.55 -26.70 10.88
CA ASP A 17 -13.46 -25.99 9.62
C ASP A 17 -12.07 -26.24 9.02
N PHE A 18 -12.05 -26.80 7.80
CA PHE A 18 -10.79 -27.09 7.09
C PHE A 18 -10.22 -25.87 6.37
N ILE A 19 -10.98 -24.79 6.24
CA ILE A 19 -10.63 -23.60 5.47
C ILE A 19 -10.25 -22.45 6.40
N SER A 20 -11.03 -22.19 7.44
CA SER A 20 -10.77 -21.10 8.38
C SER A 20 -10.41 -21.64 9.76
N TRP A 21 -9.15 -21.48 10.13
CA TRP A 21 -8.65 -21.82 11.45
C TRP A 21 -8.53 -20.54 12.27
N GLU A 22 -8.87 -20.57 13.56
CA GLU A 22 -8.82 -19.38 14.43
C GLU A 22 -7.41 -18.78 14.54
N VAL A 23 -6.39 -19.63 14.45
CA VAL A 23 -4.96 -19.22 14.47
C VAL A 23 -4.58 -18.51 13.17
N ASP A 24 -5.22 -18.87 12.07
CA ASP A 24 -4.92 -18.34 10.75
C ASP A 24 -5.78 -17.12 10.46
N ASN A 25 -5.21 -15.92 10.64
CA ASN A 25 -5.77 -14.68 10.09
C ASN A 25 -5.65 -14.59 8.55
N ASN A 26 -5.60 -15.75 7.89
CA ASN A 26 -5.33 -15.95 6.48
C ASN A 26 -6.41 -15.30 5.58
N LEU A 27 -7.68 -15.34 5.99
CA LEU A 27 -8.77 -14.74 5.24
C LEU A 27 -8.64 -13.20 5.13
N HIS A 28 -8.20 -12.54 6.20
CA HIS A 28 -7.98 -11.10 6.18
C HIS A 28 -6.81 -10.74 5.27
N GLU A 29 -5.70 -11.45 5.43
CA GLU A 29 -4.51 -11.28 4.58
C GLU A 29 -4.83 -11.49 3.11
N VAL A 30 -5.46 -12.61 2.74
CA VAL A 30 -5.84 -12.90 1.34
C VAL A 30 -6.78 -11.82 0.78
N ARG A 31 -7.69 -11.27 1.60
CA ARG A 31 -8.54 -10.16 1.18
C ARG A 31 -7.72 -8.92 0.84
N VAL A 32 -6.72 -8.58 1.66
CA VAL A 32 -5.85 -7.43 1.43
C VAL A 32 -4.94 -7.65 0.21
N LEU A 33 -4.35 -8.84 0.08
CA LEU A 33 -3.53 -9.24 -1.08
C LEU A 33 -4.33 -9.11 -2.38
N LYS A 34 -5.57 -9.62 -2.40
CA LYS A 34 -6.47 -9.49 -3.57
C LYS A 34 -6.84 -8.04 -3.84
N LYS A 35 -7.16 -7.26 -2.80
CA LYS A 35 -7.60 -5.86 -2.93
C LYS A 35 -6.54 -4.97 -3.56
N TYR A 36 -5.27 -5.12 -3.16
CA TYR A 36 -4.16 -4.29 -3.66
C TYR A 36 -3.29 -4.99 -4.70
N HIS A 37 -3.71 -6.18 -5.17
CA HIS A 37 -2.97 -7.00 -6.13
C HIS A 37 -1.50 -7.21 -5.75
N ILE A 38 -1.26 -7.62 -4.51
CA ILE A 38 0.10 -7.92 -4.02
C ILE A 38 0.48 -9.32 -4.48
N GLN A 39 1.60 -9.42 -5.20
CA GLN A 39 2.08 -10.68 -5.78
C GLN A 39 2.81 -11.56 -4.76
N LYS A 40 3.69 -10.95 -3.96
CA LYS A 40 4.49 -11.66 -2.95
C LYS A 40 3.81 -11.57 -1.59
N ARG A 41 3.49 -12.70 -0.99
CA ARG A 41 2.89 -12.77 0.35
C ARG A 41 3.83 -12.19 1.42
N GLU A 42 5.13 -12.39 1.23
CA GLU A 42 6.20 -11.88 2.11
C GLU A 42 6.14 -10.35 2.29
N ASP A 43 5.82 -9.59 1.23
CA ASP A 43 5.67 -8.14 1.30
C ASP A 43 4.64 -7.74 2.36
N TYR A 44 3.50 -8.44 2.39
CA TYR A 44 2.43 -8.15 3.34
C TYR A 44 2.84 -8.45 4.78
N THR A 45 3.50 -9.59 5.00
CA THR A 45 4.06 -9.93 6.32
C THR A 45 5.06 -8.88 6.80
N ASN A 46 5.94 -8.43 5.90
CA ASN A 46 6.91 -7.37 6.19
C ASN A 46 6.24 -6.04 6.52
N TYR A 47 5.23 -5.62 5.76
CA TYR A 47 4.46 -4.41 6.07
C TYR A 47 3.72 -4.53 7.41
N ASN A 48 3.20 -5.71 7.75
CA ASN A 48 2.53 -5.93 9.02
C ASN A 48 3.52 -5.82 10.20
N LYS A 49 4.73 -6.38 10.05
CA LYS A 49 5.82 -6.24 11.03
C LYS A 49 6.24 -4.77 11.19
N LEU A 50 6.42 -4.04 10.09
CA LEU A 50 6.76 -2.61 10.13
C LEU A 50 5.65 -1.77 10.78
N ALA A 51 4.40 -2.01 10.43
CA ALA A 51 3.25 -1.34 11.06
C ALA A 51 3.17 -1.64 12.56
N ARG A 52 3.49 -2.86 12.98
CA ARG A 52 3.59 -3.22 14.41
C ARG A 52 4.70 -2.42 15.11
N ASN A 53 5.90 -2.36 14.53
CA ASN A 53 7.01 -1.61 15.11
C ASN A 53 6.69 -0.12 15.27
N ILE A 54 6.00 0.48 14.29
CA ILE A 54 5.54 1.87 14.37
C ILE A 54 4.57 2.07 15.53
N ARG A 55 3.60 1.17 15.70
CA ARG A 55 2.62 1.22 16.79
C ARG A 55 3.29 1.03 18.16
N GLU A 56 4.23 0.11 18.27
CA GLU A 56 5.01 -0.10 19.50
C GLU A 56 5.84 1.13 19.85
N LEU A 57 6.49 1.75 18.87
CA LEU A 57 7.23 3.00 19.07
C LEU A 57 6.30 4.13 19.54
N ALA A 58 5.14 4.29 18.89
CA ALA A 58 4.16 5.30 19.29
C ALA A 58 3.64 5.09 20.73
N ARG A 59 3.44 3.84 21.16
CA ARG A 59 3.05 3.51 22.54
C ARG A 59 4.14 3.85 23.54
N LYS A 60 5.40 3.48 23.25
CA LYS A 60 6.54 3.83 24.10
C LYS A 60 6.69 5.34 24.27
N ILE A 61 6.50 6.12 23.19
CA ILE A 61 6.52 7.59 23.26
C ILE A 61 5.36 8.11 24.11
N LYS A 62 4.18 7.46 24.06
CA LYS A 62 3.01 7.83 24.86
C LYS A 62 3.19 7.54 26.35
N GLU A 63 3.95 6.51 26.70
CA GLU A 63 4.29 6.13 28.09
C GLU A 63 5.22 7.14 28.77
N VAL A 64 6.03 7.88 28.00
CA VAL A 64 6.88 8.97 28.53
C VAL A 64 6.01 10.11 29.07
N ASP A 65 6.46 10.76 30.15
CA ASP A 65 5.74 11.87 30.76
C ASP A 65 5.48 13.02 29.76
N ALA A 66 4.33 13.67 29.91
CA ALA A 66 3.89 14.71 28.98
C ALA A 66 4.73 15.99 29.09
N LYS A 67 5.42 16.22 30.22
CA LYS A 67 6.23 17.42 30.46
C LYS A 67 7.64 17.30 29.89
N ASP A 68 8.08 16.09 29.56
CA ASP A 68 9.42 15.85 29.03
C ASP A 68 9.52 16.40 27.58
N PRO A 69 10.48 17.31 27.28
CA PRO A 69 10.74 17.78 25.92
C PRO A 69 11.00 16.64 24.92
N PHE A 70 11.57 15.51 25.37
CA PHE A 70 11.85 14.35 24.54
C PHE A 70 10.59 13.80 23.86
N ARG A 71 9.47 13.73 24.59
CA ARG A 71 8.20 13.24 24.05
C ARG A 71 7.72 14.12 22.90
N THR A 72 7.81 15.43 23.05
CA THR A 72 7.37 16.40 22.01
C THR A 72 8.24 16.28 20.76
N GLU A 73 9.55 16.25 20.93
CA GLU A 73 10.49 16.15 19.80
C GLU A 73 10.33 14.83 19.04
N LYS A 74 10.29 13.69 19.76
CA LYS A 74 10.16 12.37 19.12
C LYS A 74 8.79 12.13 18.52
N SER A 75 7.72 12.66 19.12
CA SER A 75 6.39 12.62 18.52
C SER A 75 6.37 13.40 17.20
N ALA A 76 6.95 14.60 17.17
CA ALA A 76 7.02 15.41 15.96
C ALA A 76 7.84 14.70 14.87
N GLN A 77 9.03 14.18 15.20
CA GLN A 77 9.87 13.44 14.25
C GLN A 77 9.16 12.21 13.66
N LEU A 78 8.47 11.43 14.49
CA LEU A 78 7.73 10.26 14.03
C LEU A 78 6.57 10.67 13.11
N LEU A 79 5.78 11.66 13.50
CA LEU A 79 4.63 12.15 12.72
C LEU A 79 5.06 12.75 11.40
N GLU A 80 6.13 13.55 11.38
CA GLU A 80 6.69 14.13 10.16
C GLU A 80 7.09 13.03 9.17
N LYS A 81 7.83 12.03 9.64
CA LYS A 81 8.27 10.90 8.79
C LYS A 81 7.09 10.10 8.23
N LEU A 82 6.10 9.76 9.07
CA LEU A 82 4.92 9.01 8.64
C LEU A 82 4.05 9.82 7.65
N TYR A 83 3.98 11.13 7.85
CA TYR A 83 3.25 12.04 6.96
C TYR A 83 3.92 12.13 5.60
N LEU A 84 5.23 12.37 5.54
CA LEU A 84 6.00 12.43 4.30
C LEU A 84 5.94 11.12 3.50
N MET A 85 5.98 9.98 4.20
CA MET A 85 5.79 8.66 3.57
C MET A 85 4.35 8.42 3.10
N GLY A 86 3.37 9.24 3.53
CA GLY A 86 1.97 9.11 3.14
C GLY A 86 1.19 8.03 3.90
N LEU A 87 1.70 7.55 5.04
CA LEU A 87 1.05 6.52 5.84
C LEU A 87 -0.08 7.08 6.72
N ILE A 88 0.05 8.33 7.13
CA ILE A 88 -0.95 9.09 7.89
C ILE A 88 -1.43 10.32 7.09
N PRO A 89 -2.69 10.75 7.27
CA PRO A 89 -3.26 11.88 6.54
C PRO A 89 -2.74 13.24 7.04
N THR A 90 -2.50 13.39 8.36
CA THR A 90 -2.11 14.65 9.01
C THR A 90 -1.06 14.41 10.10
N ARG A 91 -0.37 15.48 10.53
CA ARG A 91 0.74 15.46 11.50
C ARG A 91 0.38 15.93 12.92
N TRP A 92 -0.91 16.05 13.23
CA TRP A 92 -1.38 16.70 14.45
C TRP A 92 -1.42 15.78 15.68
N ASP A 93 -1.70 14.49 15.48
CA ASP A 93 -2.04 13.58 16.57
C ASP A 93 -1.26 12.27 16.50
N LEU A 94 -0.62 11.91 17.61
CA LEU A 94 0.11 10.65 17.79
C LEU A 94 -0.83 9.44 17.73
N SER A 95 -2.14 9.60 18.00
CA SER A 95 -3.11 8.51 17.86
C SER A 95 -3.20 7.96 16.43
N LEU A 96 -2.86 8.77 15.42
CA LEU A 96 -2.80 8.34 14.03
C LEU A 96 -1.69 7.32 13.79
N ALA A 97 -0.56 7.45 14.48
CA ALA A 97 0.54 6.49 14.40
C ALA A 97 0.12 5.12 14.96
N GLU A 98 -0.71 5.08 16.00
CA GLU A 98 -1.24 3.84 16.56
C GLU A 98 -2.24 3.13 15.61
N LYS A 99 -2.89 3.88 14.71
CA LYS A 99 -3.83 3.36 13.71
C LYS A 99 -3.16 2.89 12.41
N VAL A 100 -1.83 2.98 12.31
CA VAL A 100 -1.10 2.53 11.11
C VAL A 100 -1.23 1.01 10.94
N THR A 101 -1.67 0.60 9.76
CA THR A 101 -1.86 -0.81 9.38
C THR A 101 -1.04 -1.16 8.13
N ALA A 102 -0.87 -2.45 7.85
CA ALA A 102 -0.24 -2.92 6.61
C ALA A 102 -0.94 -2.36 5.35
N SER A 103 -2.27 -2.17 5.41
CA SER A 103 -3.03 -1.55 4.33
C SER A 103 -2.59 -0.11 4.02
N CYS A 104 -2.08 0.64 5.00
CA CYS A 104 -1.54 1.99 4.75
C CYS A 104 -0.34 1.94 3.80
N PHE A 105 0.57 0.97 3.98
CA PHE A 105 1.70 0.74 3.09
C PHE A 105 1.24 0.27 1.71
N CYS A 106 0.29 -0.67 1.66
CA CYS A 106 -0.23 -1.20 0.40
C CYS A 106 -0.83 -0.11 -0.49
N ARG A 107 -1.49 0.90 0.10
CA ARG A 107 -2.02 2.07 -0.62
C ARG A 107 -0.96 3.03 -1.18
N ARG A 108 0.28 2.96 -0.68
CA ARG A 108 1.42 3.76 -1.15
C ARG A 108 2.27 3.04 -2.19
N ARG A 109 1.94 1.79 -2.55
CA ARG A 109 2.59 1.08 -3.67
C ARG A 109 2.30 1.81 -4.99
N LEU A 110 3.29 1.87 -5.87
CA LEU A 110 3.24 2.58 -7.14
C LEU A 110 1.99 2.23 -7.97
N ALA A 111 1.66 0.94 -8.11
CA ALA A 111 0.48 0.50 -8.86
C ALA A 111 -0.84 1.06 -8.32
N VAL A 112 -0.97 1.20 -6.99
CA VAL A 112 -2.17 1.75 -6.36
C VAL A 112 -2.23 3.27 -6.50
N VAL A 113 -1.09 3.93 -6.37
CA VAL A 113 -0.96 5.39 -6.58
C VAL A 113 -1.32 5.77 -8.01
N MET A 114 -0.86 5.00 -9.00
CA MET A 114 -1.22 5.22 -10.42
C MET A 114 -2.73 5.16 -10.68
N VAL A 115 -3.43 4.19 -10.08
CA VAL A 115 -4.89 4.07 -10.23
C VAL A 115 -5.60 5.22 -9.53
N ARG A 116 -5.10 5.65 -8.37
CA ARG A 116 -5.63 6.83 -7.67
C ARG A 116 -5.46 8.10 -8.52
N ASN A 117 -4.32 8.26 -9.18
CA ASN A 117 -4.00 9.38 -10.06
C ASN A 117 -4.61 9.24 -11.47
N LYS A 118 -5.49 8.24 -11.70
CA LYS A 118 -6.19 8.00 -12.96
C LYS A 118 -5.26 7.72 -14.16
N MET A 119 -4.01 7.31 -13.92
CA MET A 119 -3.10 6.86 -14.98
C MET A 119 -3.47 5.46 -15.51
N ALA A 120 -4.13 4.66 -14.70
CA ALA A 120 -4.62 3.34 -15.07
C ALA A 120 -6.00 3.10 -14.47
N GLU A 121 -6.84 2.34 -15.18
CA GLU A 121 -8.20 2.03 -14.74
C GLU A 121 -8.24 1.06 -13.56
N ASN A 122 -7.34 0.05 -13.59
CA ASN A 122 -7.34 -1.09 -12.68
C ASN A 122 -5.94 -1.34 -12.12
N ILE A 123 -5.84 -1.84 -10.88
CA ILE A 123 -4.54 -2.11 -10.22
C ILE A 123 -3.75 -3.19 -10.97
N LYS A 124 -4.43 -4.22 -11.49
CA LYS A 124 -3.81 -5.24 -12.35
C LYS A 124 -3.22 -4.65 -13.63
N GLY A 125 -3.95 -3.72 -14.26
CA GLY A 125 -3.48 -2.99 -15.42
C GLY A 125 -2.25 -2.16 -15.10
N ALA A 126 -2.31 -1.36 -14.03
CA ALA A 126 -1.17 -0.56 -13.55
C ALA A 126 0.07 -1.41 -13.29
N THR A 127 -0.10 -2.57 -12.66
CA THR A 127 1.00 -3.52 -12.36
C THR A 127 1.67 -3.98 -13.66
N LYS A 128 0.88 -4.39 -14.66
CA LYS A 128 1.40 -4.78 -15.97
C LYS A 128 2.15 -3.66 -16.68
N LEU A 129 1.64 -2.43 -16.61
CA LEU A 129 2.28 -1.25 -17.22
C LEU A 129 3.62 -0.91 -16.58
N ILE A 130 3.73 -1.06 -15.26
CA ILE A 130 4.98 -0.89 -14.51
C ILE A 130 5.98 -1.99 -14.89
N GLU A 131 5.55 -3.25 -14.89
CA GLU A 131 6.41 -4.39 -15.26
C GLU A 131 6.95 -4.29 -16.69
N GLN A 132 6.14 -3.76 -17.61
CA GLN A 132 6.54 -3.47 -18.99
C GLN A 132 7.50 -2.27 -19.10
N GLY A 133 7.63 -1.46 -18.07
CA GLY A 133 8.53 -0.30 -18.03
C GLY A 133 7.97 0.94 -18.75
N HIS A 134 6.66 1.19 -18.65
CA HIS A 134 6.07 2.42 -19.18
C HIS A 134 6.11 3.60 -18.22
N VAL A 135 6.45 3.37 -16.95
CA VAL A 135 6.32 4.33 -15.86
C VAL A 135 7.69 4.71 -15.32
N ARG A 136 7.89 6.00 -15.07
CA ARG A 136 9.04 6.53 -14.35
C ARG A 136 8.60 7.30 -13.11
N VAL A 137 9.47 7.39 -12.13
CA VAL A 137 9.29 8.24 -10.95
C VAL A 137 10.45 9.22 -10.92
N GLY A 138 10.16 10.49 -11.22
CA GLY A 138 11.20 11.46 -11.54
C GLY A 138 11.94 11.05 -12.82
N PRO A 139 13.29 11.04 -12.83
CA PRO A 139 14.06 10.65 -14.00
C PRO A 139 14.20 9.12 -14.17
N GLU A 140 13.97 8.33 -13.12
CA GLU A 140 14.29 6.90 -13.12
C GLU A 140 13.12 6.05 -13.58
N LEU A 141 13.42 5.10 -14.48
CA LEU A 141 12.49 4.06 -14.91
C LEU A 141 12.26 3.06 -13.77
N VAL A 142 11.00 2.80 -13.42
CA VAL A 142 10.64 1.84 -12.38
C VAL A 142 9.98 0.62 -12.99
N LYS A 143 10.52 -0.57 -12.70
CA LYS A 143 9.95 -1.87 -13.11
C LYS A 143 9.29 -2.64 -11.97
N ASP A 144 9.54 -2.26 -10.72
CA ASP A 144 8.98 -2.93 -9.55
C ASP A 144 7.66 -2.27 -9.11
N PRO A 145 6.51 -2.97 -9.18
CA PRO A 145 5.23 -2.47 -8.69
C PRO A 145 5.18 -2.28 -7.17
N ALA A 146 6.11 -2.90 -6.43
CA ALA A 146 6.22 -2.82 -4.97
C ALA A 146 6.85 -1.52 -4.46
N LEU A 147 7.40 -0.68 -5.34
CA LEU A 147 8.00 0.60 -4.96
C LEU A 147 6.99 1.44 -4.15
N LEU A 148 7.40 1.86 -2.95
CA LEU A 148 6.62 2.74 -2.10
C LEU A 148 6.88 4.19 -2.49
N VAL A 149 5.85 4.85 -3.03
CA VAL A 149 5.92 6.25 -3.45
C VAL A 149 5.61 7.14 -2.25
N THR A 150 6.52 8.04 -1.89
CA THR A 150 6.29 9.07 -0.86
C THR A 150 5.36 10.16 -1.38
N ARG A 151 4.83 11.03 -0.50
CA ARG A 151 3.97 12.14 -0.95
C ARG A 151 4.70 13.08 -1.91
N THR A 152 5.97 13.36 -1.65
CA THR A 152 6.78 14.26 -2.47
C THR A 152 7.11 13.67 -3.84
N LEU A 153 7.27 12.35 -3.94
CA LEU A 153 7.55 11.67 -5.20
C LEU A 153 6.31 11.41 -6.04
N GLU A 154 5.11 11.54 -5.45
CA GLU A 154 3.84 11.26 -6.13
C GLU A 154 3.60 12.16 -7.34
N ASP A 155 3.99 13.43 -7.24
CA ASP A 155 3.84 14.42 -8.32
C ASP A 155 4.77 14.13 -9.51
N PHE A 156 5.85 13.37 -9.28
CA PHE A 156 6.82 13.01 -10.30
C PHE A 156 6.55 11.64 -10.93
N VAL A 157 5.42 11.00 -10.63
CA VAL A 157 5.02 9.75 -11.28
C VAL A 157 4.44 10.07 -12.65
N THR A 158 5.19 9.78 -13.71
CA THR A 158 4.76 10.05 -15.09
C THR A 158 5.06 8.86 -16.01
N TRP A 159 4.53 8.92 -17.23
CA TRP A 159 4.97 8.03 -18.30
C TRP A 159 6.42 8.34 -18.69
N VAL A 160 7.11 7.32 -19.18
CA VAL A 160 8.37 7.46 -19.91
C VAL A 160 8.09 8.20 -21.23
N ASP A 161 9.04 9.01 -21.70
CA ASP A 161 8.85 9.84 -22.89
C ASP A 161 8.57 9.02 -24.15
N ASN A 162 9.41 8.00 -24.42
CA ASN A 162 9.23 7.03 -25.51
C ASN A 162 8.09 6.00 -25.29
N SER A 163 7.20 6.21 -24.32
CA SER A 163 6.11 5.26 -24.04
C SER A 163 5.01 5.35 -25.10
N LYS A 164 4.66 4.21 -25.71
CA LYS A 164 3.50 4.10 -26.63
C LYS A 164 2.19 4.55 -25.98
N ILE A 165 2.08 4.42 -24.66
CA ILE A 165 0.90 4.85 -23.90
C ILE A 165 0.81 6.37 -23.86
N LYS A 166 1.95 7.05 -23.66
CA LYS A 166 2.02 8.51 -23.68
C LYS A 166 1.64 9.02 -25.08
N GLN A 167 2.19 8.41 -26.13
CA GLN A 167 1.85 8.73 -27.52
C GLN A 167 0.35 8.57 -27.78
N HIS A 168 -0.25 7.44 -27.38
CA HIS A 168 -1.68 7.20 -27.54
C HIS A 168 -2.55 8.24 -26.84
N VAL A 169 -2.18 8.64 -25.61
CA VAL A 169 -2.91 9.67 -24.86
C VAL A 169 -2.78 11.04 -25.51
N LEU A 170 -1.59 11.41 -26.00
CA LEU A 170 -1.37 12.69 -26.70
C LEU A 170 -2.12 12.73 -28.03
N GLU A 171 -2.14 11.63 -28.78
CA GLU A 171 -2.86 11.50 -30.04
C GLU A 171 -4.38 11.59 -29.84
N TYR A 172 -4.91 10.93 -28.80
CA TYR A 172 -6.32 11.04 -28.43
C TYR A 172 -6.72 12.49 -28.10
N ASN A 173 -5.83 13.24 -27.45
CA ASN A 173 -6.06 14.65 -27.12
C ASN A 173 -5.75 15.61 -28.28
N GLY A 174 -5.23 15.13 -29.42
CA GLY A 174 -4.80 15.98 -30.54
C GLY A 174 -3.58 16.87 -30.23
N MET A 175 -2.80 16.53 -29.21
CA MET A 175 -1.62 17.30 -28.75
C MET A 175 -0.29 16.61 -29.09
N ARG A 176 -0.31 15.68 -30.04
CA ARG A 176 0.87 14.91 -30.41
C ARG A 176 1.80 15.79 -31.26
N ASP A 177 3.00 16.00 -30.76
CA ASP A 177 4.11 16.64 -31.46
C ASP A 177 5.19 15.57 -31.73
N ASP A 178 5.47 15.30 -33.00
CA ASP A 178 6.44 14.27 -33.41
C ASP A 178 7.90 14.75 -33.30
N PHE A 179 8.16 16.02 -32.97
CA PHE A 179 9.52 16.54 -32.75
C PHE A 179 10.08 16.19 -31.37
N VAL A 180 9.21 16.10 -30.36
CA VAL A 180 9.61 15.83 -28.96
C VAL A 180 9.48 14.32 -28.70
N LEU A 181 10.61 13.59 -28.80
CA LEU A 181 10.74 12.18 -28.43
C LEU A 181 10.69 11.98 -26.91
#